data_AF-A0A0N1GIC8-F1
#
_entry.id   AF-A0A0N1GIC8-F1
#
_cell.length_a   1.000
_cell.length_b   1.000
_cell.length_c   1.000
_cell.angle_alpha   90.00
_cell.angle_beta   90.00
_cell.angle_gamma   90.00
#
_symmetry.space_group_name_H-M   'P 1'
#
loop_
_entity.id
_entity.type
_entity.pdbx_description
1 polymer ?
#
loop_
_entity_poly.entity_id
_entity_poly.type
_entity_poly.pdbx_seq_one_letter_code
_entity_poly.pdbx_strand_id
1 'polypeptide(L)'
;MRTFSGIVPRSVPQAEHSFPSVPYFAVPELTGLTTWAGKIVVDTTNQFAAANPWRGRYDVGDLTGSEWVARHLPGARIVKALNTLYAPFIAADPRHAEGRQVAFYAGDDADAKAAVAGLLDAFGFAALDLGGLREGGRLMQLDGALSAKHLLLQDVD
;
A
#
# COMPACT_ATOMS: atom_id res chain seq x y z
N MET A 1 -1.45 -26.92 3.83
CA MET A 1 -1.43 -25.81 2.85
C MET A 1 -2.88 -25.58 2.41
N ARG A 2 -3.59 -24.63 3.04
CA ARG A 2 -4.96 -24.27 2.63
C ARG A 2 -4.83 -23.20 1.55
N THR A 3 -5.27 -23.50 0.33
CA THR A 3 -5.36 -22.52 -0.76
C THR A 3 -6.46 -21.52 -0.43
N PHE A 4 -6.15 -20.22 -0.38
CA PHE A 4 -7.11 -19.14 -0.11
C PHE A 4 -7.93 -18.79 -1.37
N SER A 5 -8.57 -19.82 -1.94
CA SER A 5 -9.24 -19.85 -3.26
C SER A 5 -10.36 -18.79 -3.49
N GLY A 6 -10.71 -18.01 -2.47
CA GLY A 6 -11.75 -16.96 -2.55
C GLY A 6 -11.28 -15.53 -2.27
N ILE A 7 -10.01 -15.30 -1.90
CA ILE A 7 -9.51 -13.97 -1.48
C ILE A 7 -8.54 -13.38 -2.51
N VAL A 8 -7.82 -14.23 -3.24
CA VAL A 8 -6.88 -13.80 -4.28
C VAL A 8 -7.57 -13.87 -5.64
N PRO A 9 -7.53 -12.82 -6.46
CA PRO A 9 -8.12 -12.84 -7.79
C PRO A 9 -7.42 -13.87 -8.69
N ARG A 10 -8.18 -14.51 -9.59
CA ARG A 10 -7.63 -15.52 -10.53
C ARG A 10 -6.78 -14.91 -11.65
N SER A 11 -6.85 -13.60 -11.84
CA SER A 11 -6.03 -12.83 -12.77
C SER A 11 -5.98 -11.37 -12.30
N VAL A 12 -4.92 -10.66 -12.69
CA VAL A 12 -4.82 -9.21 -12.54
C VAL A 12 -5.00 -8.62 -13.95
N PRO A 13 -5.96 -7.70 -14.18
CA PRO A 13 -6.08 -7.00 -15.46
C PRO A 13 -4.73 -6.39 -15.89
N GLN A 14 -4.50 -6.24 -17.20
CA GLN A 14 -3.41 -5.39 -17.68
C GLN A 14 -3.75 -3.93 -17.39
N ALA A 15 -3.56 -3.53 -16.14
CA ALA A 15 -3.58 -2.15 -15.70
C ALA A 15 -2.14 -1.68 -15.51
N GLU A 16 -1.89 -0.41 -15.84
CA GLU A 16 -0.62 0.27 -15.58
C GLU A 16 -0.33 0.37 -14.07
N HIS A 17 -1.40 0.46 -13.28
CA HIS A 17 -1.40 0.51 -11.81
C HIS A 17 -2.15 -0.70 -11.24
N SER A 18 -1.56 -1.38 -10.25
CA SER A 18 -2.18 -2.50 -9.54
C SER A 18 -2.22 -2.26 -8.04
N PHE A 19 -3.37 -2.49 -7.41
CA PHE A 19 -3.60 -2.35 -5.96
C PHE A 19 -3.87 -3.73 -5.35
N PRO A 20 -2.84 -4.50 -4.96
CA PRO A 20 -3.03 -5.80 -4.31
C PRO A 20 -3.60 -5.63 -2.90
N SER A 21 -4.92 -5.45 -2.80
CA SER A 21 -5.67 -5.36 -1.54
C SER A 21 -6.03 -6.74 -0.99
N VAL A 22 -5.03 -7.61 -0.87
CA VAL A 22 -5.17 -8.98 -0.33
C VAL A 22 -4.61 -9.05 1.09
N PRO A 23 -5.00 -10.06 1.92
CA PRO A 23 -4.30 -10.35 3.15
C PRO A 23 -2.81 -10.57 2.89
N TYR A 24 -1.97 -10.08 3.79
CA TYR A 24 -0.52 -10.08 3.61
C TYR A 24 0.07 -11.47 3.36
N PHE A 25 -0.42 -12.48 4.08
CA PHE A 25 -0.01 -13.88 3.91
C PHE A 25 -0.35 -14.47 2.53
N ALA A 26 -1.19 -13.80 1.72
CA ALA A 26 -1.58 -14.23 0.38
C ALA A 26 -0.77 -13.54 -0.73
N VAL A 27 0.10 -12.57 -0.41
CA VAL A 27 1.00 -11.92 -1.36
C VAL A 27 1.83 -12.91 -2.21
N PRO A 28 2.37 -14.03 -1.66
CA PRO A 28 3.12 -15.00 -2.48
C PRO A 28 2.28 -15.64 -3.59
N GLU A 29 0.95 -15.67 -3.46
CA GLU A 29 0.06 -16.19 -4.49
C GLU A 29 -0.05 -15.26 -5.70
N LEU A 30 0.35 -13.98 -5.57
CA LEU A 30 0.31 -12.99 -6.64
C LEU A 30 1.41 -13.19 -7.69
N THR A 31 2.54 -13.78 -7.30
CA THR A 31 3.73 -13.96 -8.16
C THR A 31 3.39 -14.60 -9.51
N GLY A 32 2.48 -15.59 -9.51
CA GLY A 32 2.13 -16.36 -10.71
C GLY A 32 0.93 -15.82 -11.51
N LEU A 33 0.29 -14.74 -11.08
CA LEU A 33 -0.94 -14.26 -11.73
C LEU A 33 -0.67 -13.47 -13.02
N THR A 34 0.50 -12.86 -13.15
CA THR A 34 0.89 -12.04 -14.29
C THR A 34 2.39 -11.74 -14.26
N THR A 35 2.92 -11.12 -15.32
CA THR A 35 4.22 -10.45 -15.23
C THR A 35 4.08 -9.12 -14.51
N TRP A 36 4.95 -8.89 -13.53
CA TRP A 36 4.99 -7.68 -12.71
C TRP A 36 6.01 -6.65 -13.20
N ALA A 37 6.91 -7.06 -14.09
CA ALA A 37 7.97 -6.21 -14.63
C ALA A 37 7.41 -4.91 -15.24
N GLY A 38 7.91 -3.77 -14.77
CA GLY A 38 7.55 -2.43 -15.24
C GLY A 38 6.21 -1.91 -14.72
N LYS A 39 5.37 -2.74 -14.07
CA LYS A 39 4.08 -2.29 -13.52
C LYS A 39 4.29 -1.47 -12.26
N ILE A 40 3.46 -0.45 -12.06
CA ILE A 40 3.38 0.26 -10.79
C ILE A 40 2.45 -0.54 -9.88
N VAL A 41 2.94 -0.92 -8.70
CA VAL A 41 2.16 -1.63 -7.70
C VAL A 41 2.02 -0.75 -6.46
N VAL A 42 0.79 -0.39 -6.13
CA VAL A 42 0.46 0.34 -4.92
C VAL A 42 0.25 -0.66 -3.79
N ASP A 43 1.28 -0.88 -2.97
CA ASP A 43 1.20 -1.79 -1.82
C ASP A 43 0.36 -1.18 -0.69
N THR A 44 -0.89 -1.63 -0.62
CA THR A 44 -1.85 -1.27 0.44
C THR A 44 -1.86 -2.26 1.59
N THR A 45 -0.93 -3.23 1.64
CA THR A 45 -0.98 -4.33 2.60
C THR A 45 -0.34 -3.97 3.96
N ASN A 46 -0.80 -4.66 5.02
CA ASN A 46 -0.25 -4.59 6.38
C ASN A 46 0.10 -6.00 6.84
N GLN A 47 1.23 -6.19 7.52
CA GLN A 47 1.85 -7.48 7.88
C GLN A 47 1.07 -8.30 8.93
N PHE A 48 -0.24 -8.46 8.79
CA PHE A 48 -1.02 -9.33 9.68
C PHE A 48 -0.79 -10.80 9.34
N ALA A 49 -0.57 -11.63 10.36
CA ALA A 49 -0.38 -13.07 10.19
C ALA A 49 -1.68 -13.83 9.92
N ALA A 50 -2.82 -13.30 10.37
CA ALA A 50 -4.13 -13.90 10.18
C ALA A 50 -5.20 -12.83 9.95
N ALA A 51 -6.24 -13.21 9.20
CA ALA A 51 -7.45 -12.44 8.99
C ALA A 51 -8.62 -13.01 9.82
N ASN A 52 -9.68 -12.21 9.99
CA ASN A 52 -10.94 -12.61 10.65
C ASN A 52 -10.78 -13.23 12.06
N PRO A 53 -10.38 -12.45 13.08
CA PRO A 53 -9.98 -11.04 13.03
C PRO A 53 -8.51 -10.85 12.62
N TRP A 54 -8.15 -9.63 12.19
CA TRP A 54 -6.76 -9.24 11.94
C TRP A 54 -5.93 -9.33 13.22
N ARG A 55 -4.88 -10.16 13.21
CA ARG A 55 -4.06 -10.40 14.40
C ARG A 55 -2.69 -10.97 14.06
N GLY A 56 -1.77 -10.82 15.00
CA GLY A 56 -0.39 -11.27 14.88
C GLY A 56 0.38 -10.53 13.80
N ARG A 57 1.69 -10.76 13.76
CA ARG A 57 2.58 -10.15 12.79
C ARG A 57 3.19 -11.24 11.90
N TYR A 58 3.09 -11.05 10.60
CA TYR A 58 3.71 -11.92 9.61
C TYR A 58 5.22 -11.68 9.64
N ASP A 59 6.00 -12.76 9.73
CA ASP A 59 7.45 -12.68 9.78
C ASP A 59 8.02 -12.39 8.38
N VAL A 60 8.76 -11.29 8.29
CA VAL A 60 9.40 -10.79 7.07
C VAL A 60 10.92 -10.78 7.18
N GLY A 61 11.48 -11.33 8.27
CA GLY A 61 12.90 -11.27 8.59
C GLY A 61 13.41 -9.83 8.74
N ASP A 62 14.57 -9.54 8.15
CA ASP A 62 15.24 -8.23 8.22
C ASP A 62 14.65 -7.17 7.26
N LEU A 63 13.58 -7.51 6.53
CA LEU A 63 12.94 -6.60 5.59
C LEU A 63 11.87 -5.75 6.26
N THR A 64 11.57 -4.62 5.64
CA THR A 64 10.28 -3.97 5.84
C THR A 64 9.17 -4.71 5.08
N GLY A 65 7.92 -4.41 5.39
CA GLY A 65 6.79 -5.12 4.76
C GLY A 65 6.78 -4.99 3.25
N SER A 66 6.92 -3.76 2.77
CA SER A 66 6.85 -3.50 1.33
C SER A 66 8.10 -3.99 0.60
N GLU A 67 9.26 -4.09 1.25
CA GLU A 67 10.42 -4.77 0.67
C GLU A 67 10.20 -6.29 0.55
N TRP A 68 9.53 -6.89 1.54
CA TRP A 68 9.14 -8.30 1.46
C TRP A 68 8.10 -8.51 0.34
N VAL A 69 7.14 -7.59 0.17
CA VAL A 69 6.20 -7.60 -0.97
C VAL A 69 6.96 -7.47 -2.30
N ALA A 70 7.92 -6.54 -2.40
CA ALA A 70 8.73 -6.34 -3.60
C ALA A 70 9.46 -7.62 -4.03
N ARG A 71 9.97 -8.42 -3.08
CA ARG A 71 10.60 -9.71 -3.38
C ARG A 71 9.66 -10.73 -4.03
N HIS A 72 8.35 -10.63 -3.81
CA HIS A 72 7.36 -11.53 -4.38
C HIS A 72 6.82 -11.02 -5.73
N LEU A 73 7.07 -9.76 -6.09
CA LEU A 73 6.60 -9.14 -7.33
C LEU A 73 7.80 -8.65 -8.18
N PRO A 74 8.64 -9.57 -8.69
CA PRO A 74 9.91 -9.21 -9.31
C PRO A 74 9.71 -8.27 -10.50
N GLY A 75 10.46 -7.18 -10.49
CA GLY A 75 10.42 -6.14 -11.53
C GLY A 75 9.27 -5.13 -11.39
N ALA A 76 8.38 -5.27 -10.41
CA ALA A 76 7.41 -4.23 -10.10
C ALA A 76 8.09 -2.98 -9.52
N ARG A 77 7.52 -1.81 -9.84
CA ARG A 77 7.83 -0.54 -9.19
C ARG A 77 6.88 -0.37 -8.01
N ILE A 78 7.33 -0.74 -6.81
CA ILE A 78 6.50 -0.72 -5.60
C ILE A 78 6.42 0.69 -5.03
N VAL A 79 5.20 1.15 -4.76
CA VAL A 79 4.92 2.33 -3.95
C VAL A 79 3.98 1.91 -2.82
N LYS A 80 4.39 2.08 -1.56
CA LYS A 80 3.49 1.88 -0.43
C LYS A 80 2.55 3.07 -0.32
N ALA A 81 1.24 2.87 -0.23
CA ALA A 81 0.27 3.94 0.02
C ALA A 81 -1.01 3.40 0.63
N LEU A 82 -1.84 4.29 1.20
CA LEU A 82 -3.18 4.01 1.76
C LEU A 82 -3.25 3.02 2.95
N ASN A 83 -2.20 2.24 3.21
CA ASN A 83 -2.19 1.19 4.24
C ASN A 83 -2.28 1.72 5.68
N THR A 84 -2.06 3.02 5.90
CA THR A 84 -2.17 3.67 7.22
C THR A 84 -3.60 4.04 7.55
N LEU A 85 -4.53 3.99 6.59
CA LEU A 85 -5.93 4.35 6.74
C LEU A 85 -6.80 3.10 6.87
N TYR A 86 -7.82 3.15 7.72
CA TYR A 86 -8.87 2.13 7.69
C TYR A 86 -9.78 2.31 6.47
N ALA A 87 -10.31 1.22 5.92
CA ALA A 87 -11.13 1.22 4.71
C ALA A 87 -12.28 2.26 4.71
N PRO A 88 -13.02 2.51 5.81
CA PRO A 88 -14.05 3.56 5.83
C PRO A 88 -13.52 4.97 5.54
N PHE A 89 -12.27 5.27 5.93
CA PHE A 89 -11.63 6.57 5.69
C PHE A 89 -11.03 6.67 4.29
N ILE A 90 -10.84 5.54 3.59
CA ILE A 90 -10.46 5.54 2.18
C ILE A 90 -11.70 5.73 1.29
N ALA A 91 -12.85 5.18 1.71
CA ALA A 91 -14.10 5.24 0.95
C ALA A 91 -14.86 6.56 1.09
N ALA A 92 -14.65 7.30 2.18
CA ALA A 92 -15.24 8.63 2.38
C ALA A 92 -14.57 9.69 1.50
N ASP A 93 -15.22 10.85 1.32
CA ASP A 93 -14.57 12.02 0.71
C ASP A 93 -13.42 12.49 1.63
N PRO A 94 -12.17 12.52 1.15
CA PRO A 94 -11.03 12.94 1.95
C PRO A 94 -10.95 14.48 2.14
N ARG A 95 -11.86 15.25 1.54
CA ARG A 95 -11.90 16.72 1.68
C ARG A 95 -12.73 17.10 2.90
N HIS A 96 -12.17 17.95 3.75
CA HIS A 96 -12.81 18.50 4.94
C HIS A 96 -12.73 20.02 4.92
N ALA A 97 -13.51 20.69 5.78
CA ALA A 97 -13.48 22.15 5.86
C ALA A 97 -12.12 22.67 6.37
N GLU A 98 -11.44 21.87 7.19
CA GLU A 98 -10.17 22.18 7.84
C GLU A 98 -8.94 21.72 7.03
N GLY A 99 -9.15 21.09 5.86
CA GLY A 99 -8.08 20.60 5.00
C GLY A 99 -8.38 19.23 4.37
N ARG A 100 -7.35 18.56 3.85
CA ARG A 100 -7.48 17.25 3.17
C ARG A 100 -6.86 16.13 3.99
N GLN A 101 -7.51 14.97 4.00
CA GLN A 101 -6.99 13.78 4.65
C GLN A 101 -5.66 13.36 4.02
N VAL A 102 -4.65 13.12 4.85
CA VAL A 102 -3.31 12.74 4.39
C VAL A 102 -3.29 11.29 3.92
N ALA A 103 -2.78 11.08 2.71
CA ALA A 103 -2.36 9.78 2.21
C ALA A 103 -0.84 9.77 2.07
N PHE A 104 -0.17 9.11 3.02
CA PHE A 104 1.27 8.90 2.94
C PHE A 104 1.61 7.97 1.78
N TYR A 105 2.75 8.22 1.13
CA TYR A 105 3.33 7.28 0.17
C TYR A 105 4.86 7.20 0.29
N ALA A 106 5.42 6.04 -0.08
CA ALA A 106 6.87 5.80 -0.07
C ALA A 106 7.26 4.81 -1.16
N GLY A 107 8.43 5.00 -1.79
CA GLY A 107 8.89 4.17 -2.91
C GLY A 107 10.22 4.63 -3.47
N ASP A 108 10.92 3.74 -4.18
CA ASP A 108 12.27 4.00 -4.69
C ASP A 108 12.29 4.51 -6.14
N ASP A 109 11.20 4.31 -6.89
CA ASP A 109 11.07 4.75 -8.28
C ASP A 109 10.33 6.10 -8.34
N ALA A 110 11.02 7.13 -8.85
CA ALA A 110 10.51 8.50 -8.86
C ALA A 110 9.26 8.67 -9.74
N ASP A 111 9.24 8.03 -10.92
CA ASP A 111 8.12 8.12 -11.86
C ASP A 111 6.87 7.41 -11.29
N ALA A 112 7.06 6.24 -10.68
CA ALA A 112 6.00 5.51 -10.01
C ALA A 112 5.42 6.31 -8.83
N LYS A 113 6.29 6.94 -8.03
CA LYS A 113 5.86 7.83 -6.94
C LYS A 113 5.06 9.03 -7.46
N ALA A 114 5.51 9.67 -8.54
CA ALA A 114 4.81 10.79 -9.14
C ALA A 114 3.42 10.38 -9.66
N ALA A 115 3.31 9.22 -10.32
CA ALA A 115 2.04 8.69 -10.79
C ALA A 115 1.07 8.39 -9.63
N VAL A 116 1.56 7.78 -8.54
CA VAL A 116 0.75 7.50 -7.36
C VAL A 116 0.33 8.78 -6.64
N ALA A 117 1.22 9.78 -6.51
CA ALA A 117 0.88 11.07 -5.93
C ALA A 117 -0.25 11.75 -6.71
N GLY A 118 -0.15 11.80 -8.05
CA GLY A 118 -1.20 12.35 -8.90
C GLY A 118 -2.54 11.63 -8.76
N LEU A 119 -2.54 10.30 -8.58
CA LEU A 119 -3.75 9.51 -8.32
C LEU A 119 -4.36 9.84 -6.96
N LEU A 120 -3.54 9.97 -5.91
CA LEU A 120 -3.99 10.35 -4.57
C LEU A 120 -4.61 11.76 -4.56
N ASP A 121 -3.97 12.72 -5.24
CA ASP A 121 -4.48 14.08 -5.39
C ASP A 121 -5.79 14.11 -6.18
N ALA A 122 -5.89 13.34 -7.27
CA ALA A 122 -7.14 13.22 -8.05
C ALA A 122 -8.29 12.65 -7.21
N PHE A 123 -8.00 11.75 -6.28
CA PHE A 123 -8.96 11.24 -5.30
C PHE A 123 -9.30 12.25 -4.19
N GLY A 124 -8.54 13.34 -4.08
CA GLY A 124 -8.78 14.42 -3.12
C GLY A 124 -7.99 14.28 -1.82
N PHE A 125 -7.10 13.30 -1.68
CA PHE A 125 -6.20 13.20 -0.53
C PHE A 125 -5.11 14.27 -0.62
N ALA A 126 -4.53 14.65 0.52
CA ALA A 126 -3.23 15.29 0.56
C ALA A 126 -2.14 14.22 0.45
N ALA A 127 -1.52 14.09 -0.72
CA ALA A 127 -0.43 13.15 -0.93
C ALA A 127 0.85 13.63 -0.21
N LEU A 128 1.43 12.80 0.67
CA LEU A 128 2.64 13.15 1.42
C LEU A 128 3.74 12.10 1.22
N ASP A 129 4.83 12.49 0.54
CA ASP A 129 6.00 11.64 0.27
C ASP A 129 6.84 11.43 1.54
N LEU A 130 7.08 10.17 1.89
CA LEU A 130 7.95 9.78 3.00
C LEU A 130 9.33 9.28 2.55
N GLY A 131 9.65 9.43 1.26
CA GLY A 131 10.93 9.05 0.68
C GLY A 131 10.95 7.61 0.17
N GLY A 132 12.07 6.93 0.43
CA GLY A 132 12.34 5.57 -0.06
C GLY A 132 11.44 4.51 0.57
N LEU A 133 11.34 3.36 -0.10
CA LEU A 133 10.47 2.26 0.33
C LEU A 133 10.87 1.70 1.70
N ARG A 134 12.18 1.65 1.98
CA ARG A 134 12.72 1.16 3.25
C ARG A 134 12.41 2.12 4.39
N GLU A 135 12.85 3.36 4.31
CA GLU A 135 12.71 4.33 5.41
C GLU A 135 11.25 4.76 5.58
N GLY A 136 10.59 5.21 4.51
CA GLY A 136 9.21 5.66 4.53
C GLY A 136 8.23 4.50 4.78
N GLY A 137 8.42 3.37 4.10
CA GLY A 137 7.58 2.18 4.31
C GLY A 137 7.66 1.63 5.74
N ARG A 138 8.80 1.75 6.42
CA ARG A 138 8.95 1.38 7.84
C ARG A 138 8.13 2.28 8.78
N LEU A 139 7.96 3.55 8.45
CA LEU A 139 7.08 4.44 9.23
C LEU A 139 5.60 4.06 9.08
N MET A 140 5.22 3.59 7.89
CA MET A 140 3.84 3.30 7.50
C MET A 140 3.37 1.88 7.83
N GLN A 141 4.27 0.90 7.90
CA GLN A 141 3.92 -0.51 8.09
C GLN A 141 3.23 -0.76 9.43
N LEU A 142 2.67 -1.97 9.61
CA LEU A 142 2.10 -2.40 10.89
C LEU A 142 3.08 -2.13 12.04
N ASP A 143 2.59 -1.49 13.10
CA ASP A 143 3.34 -1.03 14.29
C ASP A 143 4.34 0.12 14.03
N GLY A 144 4.43 0.63 12.80
CA GLY A 144 5.17 1.84 12.45
C GLY A 144 4.52 3.10 13.02
N ALA A 145 5.30 4.17 13.16
CA ALA A 145 4.87 5.41 13.83
C ALA A 145 3.63 6.07 13.20
N LEU A 146 3.39 5.84 11.90
CA LEU A 146 2.26 6.38 11.14
C LEU A 146 1.15 5.35 10.91
N SER A 147 1.30 4.11 11.39
CA SER A 147 0.27 3.09 11.31
C SER A 147 -1.01 3.56 12.03
N ALA A 148 -2.14 3.51 11.33
CA ALA A 148 -3.45 3.96 11.85
C ALA A 148 -3.46 5.41 12.37
N LYS A 149 -2.54 6.27 11.90
CA LYS A 149 -2.56 7.71 12.16
C LYS A 149 -3.31 8.40 11.03
N HIS A 150 -4.46 8.97 11.37
CA HIS A 150 -5.28 9.73 10.43
C HIS A 150 -5.03 11.21 10.69
N LEU A 151 -4.49 11.90 9.69
CA LEU A 151 -4.13 13.32 9.79
C LEU A 151 -4.91 14.10 8.73
N LEU A 152 -5.20 15.35 9.04
CA LEU A 152 -5.63 16.35 8.06
C LEU A 152 -4.45 17.29 7.79
N LEU A 153 -4.09 17.46 6.53
CA LEU A 153 -3.22 18.53 6.10
C LEU A 153 -4.08 19.76 5.89
N GLN A 154 -3.86 20.79 6.71
CA GLN A 154 -4.56 22.06 6.55
C GLN A 154 -4.15 22.69 5.22
N ASP A 155 -5.14 23.03 4.41
CA ASP A 155 -4.89 23.87 3.25
C ASP A 155 -4.55 25.28 3.76
N VAL A 156 -3.42 25.81 3.33
CA VAL A 156 -3.04 27.20 3.59
C VAL A 156 -3.51 28.01 2.39
N ASP A 157 -4.39 28.98 2.64
CA ASP A 157 -4.84 29.98 1.67
C ASP A 157 -3.68 30.80 1.09
#